data_AF-A0A534RZ95-F1
#
_entry.id   AF-A0A534RZ95-F1
#
_cell.length_a   1.000
_cell.length_b   1.000
_cell.length_c   1.000
_cell.angle_alpha   90.00
_cell.angle_beta   90.00
_cell.angle_gamma   90.00
#
_symmetry.space_group_name_H-M   'P 1'
#
loop_
_entity.id
_entity.type
_entity.pdbx_description
1 polymer ?
#
loop_
_entity_poly.entity_id
_entity_poly.type
_entity_poly.pdbx_seq_one_letter_code
_entity_poly.pdbx_strand_id
1 'polypeptide(L)'
;MGRHAAGAAALASERPQHRRGDNERRGALGQPGNTYWRKYNIAELKELEPGKWEAVHGGYNVAYMNQNPHYGVPLDALRTLEAEGAIGPGKLYPAYYVIPGNQGSPTVMRRIGQEIAADLKKDNVEGVLFVAT
;
A
#
# COMPACT_ATOMS: atom_id res chain seq x y z
N MET A 1 23.87 1.43 -26.53
CA MET A 1 22.82 2.17 -25.80
C MET A 1 21.96 1.15 -25.06
N GLY A 2 22.26 0.91 -23.77
CA GLY A 2 21.52 -0.04 -22.95
C GLY A 2 20.16 0.54 -22.60
N ARG A 3 19.09 -0.14 -22.97
CA ARG A 3 17.75 0.16 -22.46
C ARG A 3 17.76 -0.16 -20.96
N HIS A 4 17.85 0.86 -20.11
CA HIS A 4 17.48 0.69 -18.70
C HIS A 4 16.04 0.19 -18.69
N ALA A 5 15.83 -1.04 -18.22
CA ALA A 5 14.49 -1.53 -17.94
C ALA A 5 13.97 -0.69 -16.77
N ALA A 6 13.25 0.40 -17.07
CA ALA A 6 12.70 1.27 -16.04
C ALA A 6 11.91 0.42 -15.03
N GLY A 7 12.29 0.45 -13.77
CA GLY A 7 11.71 -0.34 -12.71
C GLY A 7 10.27 0.07 -12.43
N ALA A 8 9.53 -0.83 -11.80
CA ALA A 8 8.17 -0.53 -11.38
C ALA A 8 8.19 0.45 -10.19
N ALA A 9 7.14 1.28 -10.08
CA ALA A 9 6.86 2.08 -8.90
C ALA A 9 5.87 1.33 -8.00
N ALA A 10 6.23 1.10 -6.74
CA ALA A 10 5.36 0.46 -5.76
C ALA A 10 4.67 1.47 -4.85
N LEU A 11 3.53 1.07 -4.28
CA LEU A 11 2.83 1.84 -3.27
C LEU A 11 2.96 1.17 -1.90
N ALA A 12 3.22 1.96 -0.87
CA ALA A 12 3.17 1.53 0.51
C ALA A 12 2.43 2.57 1.37
N SER A 13 1.57 2.11 2.28
CA SER A 13 0.69 2.96 3.10
C SER A 13 0.74 2.58 4.57
N GLU A 14 0.91 3.60 5.42
CA GLU A 14 0.73 3.53 6.89
C GLU A 14 -0.74 3.61 7.31
N ARG A 15 -1.65 3.86 6.37
CA ARG A 15 -3.09 3.90 6.60
C ARG A 15 -3.63 2.49 6.34
N PRO A 16 -3.94 1.69 7.38
CA PRO A 16 -4.21 0.27 7.19
C PRO A 16 -5.52 0.08 6.44
N GLN A 17 -5.41 -0.10 5.12
CA GLN A 17 -6.54 -0.24 4.23
C GLN A 17 -6.60 -1.67 3.70
N HIS A 18 -7.72 -2.34 3.97
CA HIS A 18 -7.89 -3.77 3.72
C HIS A 18 -9.12 -4.02 2.86
N ARG A 19 -9.08 -5.10 2.07
CA ARG A 19 -10.27 -5.57 1.36
C ARG A 19 -11.28 -6.12 2.37
N ARG A 20 -12.53 -5.67 2.32
CA ARG A 20 -13.60 -6.18 3.18
C ARG A 20 -13.83 -7.67 2.91
N GLY A 21 -14.17 -8.41 3.97
CA GLY A 21 -14.33 -9.87 3.92
C GLY A 21 -13.05 -10.66 4.24
N ASP A 22 -11.90 -9.99 4.31
CA ASP A 22 -10.61 -10.60 4.68
C ASP A 22 -10.47 -10.66 6.23
N ASN A 23 -11.42 -11.35 6.88
CA ASN A 23 -11.63 -11.30 8.35
C ASN A 23 -10.43 -11.82 9.16
N GLU A 24 -9.72 -12.83 8.67
CA GLU A 24 -8.47 -13.31 9.30
C GLU A 24 -7.38 -12.23 9.29
N ARG A 25 -7.43 -11.36 8.28
CA ARG A 25 -6.41 -10.34 8.05
C ARG A 25 -6.69 -9.02 8.78
N ARG A 26 -7.98 -8.71 9.00
CA ARG A 26 -8.49 -7.61 9.85
C ARG A 26 -8.01 -7.68 11.30
N GLY A 27 -7.94 -8.89 11.86
CA GLY A 27 -7.62 -9.11 13.27
C GLY A 27 -6.24 -8.61 13.68
N ALA A 28 -5.19 -8.92 12.93
CA ALA A 28 -3.84 -8.63 13.42
C ALA A 28 -3.45 -7.13 13.32
N LEU A 29 -4.12 -6.30 12.51
CA LEU A 29 -3.85 -4.85 12.42
C LEU A 29 -4.70 -3.98 13.37
N GLY A 30 -5.54 -4.63 14.18
CA GLY A 30 -6.12 -4.08 15.41
C GLY A 30 -5.60 -4.78 16.68
N GLN A 31 -4.55 -5.60 16.57
CA GLN A 31 -4.00 -6.36 17.69
C GLN A 31 -2.93 -5.56 18.48
N PRO A 32 -2.74 -5.88 19.77
CA PRO A 32 -1.68 -5.29 20.58
C PRO A 32 -0.28 -5.47 19.96
N GLY A 33 0.52 -4.41 19.97
CA GLY A 33 1.93 -4.40 19.54
C GLY A 33 2.19 -4.28 18.04
N ASN A 34 1.16 -4.43 17.18
CA ASN A 34 1.17 -4.12 15.75
C ASN A 34 2.45 -4.54 14.99
N THR A 35 2.60 -5.85 14.76
CA THR A 35 3.92 -6.50 14.56
C THR A 35 4.26 -6.98 13.15
N TYR A 36 3.48 -6.68 12.12
CA TYR A 36 3.65 -7.27 10.79
C TYR A 36 2.91 -6.43 9.74
N TRP A 37 3.04 -6.79 8.46
CA TRP A 37 2.56 -6.05 7.30
C TRP A 37 1.77 -6.96 6.35
N ARG A 38 1.08 -6.37 5.37
CA ARG A 38 0.33 -7.09 4.32
C ARG A 38 0.66 -6.57 2.93
N LYS A 39 0.43 -7.41 1.92
CA LYS A 39 0.57 -7.09 0.49
C LYS A 39 -0.73 -7.44 -0.21
N TYR A 40 -1.25 -6.51 -1.00
CA TYR A 40 -2.51 -6.66 -1.70
C TYR A 40 -2.32 -6.47 -3.20
N ASN A 41 -2.82 -7.41 -4.01
CA ASN A 41 -2.82 -7.31 -5.46
C ASN A 41 -3.82 -6.23 -5.93
N ILE A 42 -3.34 -5.33 -6.78
CA ILE A 42 -4.07 -4.22 -7.41
C ILE A 42 -3.94 -4.23 -8.93
N ALA A 43 -3.32 -5.26 -9.54
CA ALA A 43 -2.98 -5.32 -10.96
C ALA A 43 -4.17 -5.02 -11.88
N GLU A 44 -5.33 -5.60 -11.56
CA GLU A 44 -6.56 -5.48 -12.35
C GLU A 44 -7.51 -4.40 -11.83
N LEU A 45 -7.10 -3.65 -10.80
CA LEU A 45 -7.92 -2.61 -10.19
C LEU A 45 -7.61 -1.26 -10.82
N LYS A 46 -8.67 -0.61 -11.32
CA LYS A 46 -8.64 0.80 -11.74
C LYS A 46 -8.75 1.75 -10.56
N GLU A 47 -9.50 1.34 -9.54
CA GLU A 47 -9.77 2.13 -8.34
C GLU A 47 -10.00 1.21 -7.13
N LEU A 48 -10.02 1.80 -5.94
CA LEU A 48 -10.39 1.14 -4.71
C LEU A 48 -11.84 1.51 -4.39
N GLU A 49 -12.78 0.65 -4.78
CA GLU A 49 -14.21 0.95 -4.63
C GLU A 49 -14.61 1.18 -3.15
N PRO A 50 -15.29 2.29 -2.84
CA PRO A 50 -15.87 2.50 -1.52
C PRO A 50 -16.74 1.31 -1.08
N GLY A 51 -16.62 0.92 0.19
CA GLY A 51 -17.34 -0.24 0.72
C GLY A 51 -16.73 -1.61 0.37
N LYS A 52 -15.82 -1.73 -0.61
CA LYS A 52 -14.99 -2.93 -0.80
C LYS A 52 -13.69 -2.89 -0.02
N TRP A 53 -13.29 -1.70 0.42
CA TRP A 53 -12.12 -1.46 1.23
C TRP A 53 -12.49 -0.81 2.56
N GLU A 54 -11.73 -1.08 3.61
CA GLU A 54 -11.89 -0.46 4.92
C GLU A 54 -10.55 -0.01 5.50
N ALA A 55 -10.54 1.18 6.08
CA ALA A 55 -9.45 1.68 6.89
C ALA A 55 -9.68 1.34 8.36
N VAL A 56 -8.69 0.75 9.01
CA VAL A 56 -8.71 0.41 10.44
C VAL A 56 -7.55 1.12 11.13
N HIS A 57 -7.85 2.12 11.97
CA HIS A 57 -6.81 2.86 12.67
C HIS A 57 -7.33 3.45 13.98
N GLY A 58 -6.61 3.23 15.09
CA GLY A 58 -6.99 3.75 16.40
C GLY A 58 -6.56 5.19 16.68
N GLY A 59 -5.75 5.79 15.80
CA GLY A 59 -5.15 7.12 16.00
C GLY A 59 -5.83 8.29 15.25
N TYR A 60 -6.80 8.04 14.37
CA TYR A 60 -7.52 9.10 13.65
C TYR A 60 -8.90 8.62 13.16
N ASN A 61 -9.78 9.56 12.78
CA ASN A 61 -11.09 9.23 12.22
C ASN A 61 -10.97 8.72 10.77
N VAL A 62 -11.32 7.44 10.57
CA VAL A 62 -11.25 6.76 9.26
C VAL A 62 -12.45 7.01 8.34
N ALA A 63 -13.50 7.73 8.79
CA ALA A 63 -14.77 7.86 8.05
C ALA A 63 -14.59 8.39 6.62
N TYR A 64 -13.83 9.48 6.45
CA TYR A 64 -13.57 10.06 5.13
C TYR A 64 -12.82 9.12 4.20
N MET A 65 -11.91 8.32 4.74
CA MET A 65 -11.14 7.33 3.97
C MET A 65 -11.98 6.10 3.61
N ASN A 66 -12.93 5.73 4.46
CA ASN A 66 -13.90 4.70 4.13
C ASN A 66 -14.89 5.15 3.06
N GLN A 67 -15.19 6.45 2.99
CA GLN A 67 -16.00 7.05 1.91
C GLN A 67 -15.21 7.20 0.62
N ASN A 68 -13.96 7.67 0.70
CA ASN A 68 -13.03 7.73 -0.42
C ASN A 68 -11.70 7.02 -0.06
N PRO A 69 -11.55 5.74 -0.44
CA PRO A 69 -10.33 4.97 -0.26
C PRO A 69 -9.05 5.62 -0.77
N HIS A 70 -9.17 6.50 -1.77
CA HIS A 70 -8.01 7.11 -2.41
C HIS A 70 -7.27 8.13 -1.57
N TYR A 71 -7.87 8.60 -0.48
CA TYR A 71 -7.15 9.36 0.56
C TYR A 71 -6.11 8.51 1.30
N GLY A 72 -6.28 7.19 1.34
CA GLY A 72 -5.33 6.26 1.96
C GLY A 72 -4.34 5.67 0.96
N VAL A 73 -4.84 5.35 -0.23
CA VAL A 73 -4.11 4.68 -1.30
C VAL A 73 -4.50 5.33 -2.63
N PRO A 74 -3.67 6.22 -3.20
CA PRO A 74 -4.02 7.03 -4.38
C PRO A 74 -3.95 6.25 -5.70
N LEU A 75 -4.57 5.07 -5.74
CA LEU A 75 -4.57 4.19 -6.92
C LEU A 75 -5.21 4.85 -8.14
N ASP A 76 -6.31 5.59 -7.96
CA ASP A 76 -6.98 6.35 -9.02
C ASP A 76 -6.04 7.36 -9.71
N ALA A 77 -5.30 8.14 -8.91
CA ALA A 77 -4.32 9.09 -9.40
C ALA A 77 -3.15 8.37 -10.09
N LEU A 78 -2.65 7.27 -9.52
CA LEU A 78 -1.58 6.48 -10.13
C LEU A 78 -2.00 5.86 -11.46
N ARG A 79 -3.25 5.37 -11.59
CA ARG A 79 -3.80 4.86 -12.85
C ARG A 79 -3.99 5.96 -13.88
N THR A 80 -4.37 7.16 -13.45
CA THR A 80 -4.46 8.34 -14.31
C THR A 80 -3.08 8.70 -14.87
N LEU A 81 -2.06 8.80 -14.01
CA LEU A 81 -0.68 9.06 -14.40
C LEU A 81 -0.09 7.95 -15.29
N GLU A 82 -0.49 6.69 -15.10
CA GLU A 82 -0.12 5.57 -15.97
C GLU A 82 -0.74 5.74 -17.37
N ALA A 83 -2.03 6.07 -17.45
CA ALA A 83 -2.75 6.27 -18.69
C ALA A 83 -2.24 7.49 -19.49
N GLU A 84 -1.83 8.56 -18.77
CA GLU A 84 -1.20 9.75 -19.35
C GLU A 84 0.26 9.49 -19.78
N GLY A 85 0.84 8.35 -19.42
CA GLY A 85 2.22 7.98 -19.73
C GLY A 85 3.26 8.63 -18.83
N ALA A 86 2.86 9.35 -17.77
CA ALA A 86 3.76 10.05 -16.86
C ALA A 86 4.67 9.11 -16.06
N ILE A 87 4.17 7.94 -15.65
CA ILE A 87 4.98 6.89 -15.00
C ILE A 87 5.42 5.78 -15.96
N GLY A 88 4.94 5.80 -17.21
CA GLY A 88 5.16 4.78 -18.22
C GLY A 88 4.17 3.60 -18.13
N PRO A 89 3.79 2.99 -19.27
CA PRO A 89 2.78 1.93 -19.30
C PRO A 89 3.27 0.66 -18.62
N GLY A 90 2.46 0.10 -17.72
CA GLY A 90 2.79 -1.14 -16.99
C GLY A 90 3.91 -0.96 -15.97
N LYS A 91 4.22 0.27 -15.58
CA LYS A 91 5.23 0.59 -14.57
C LYS A 91 4.66 0.67 -13.17
N LEU A 92 3.33 0.66 -13.00
CA LEU A 92 2.76 0.51 -11.67
C LEU A 92 2.91 -0.94 -11.20
N TYR A 93 3.61 -1.13 -10.09
CA TYR A 93 3.81 -2.44 -9.49
C TYR A 93 2.46 -3.06 -9.09
N PRO A 94 2.19 -4.36 -9.34
CA PRO A 94 0.86 -4.97 -9.23
C PRO A 94 0.37 -5.15 -7.80
N ALA A 95 1.11 -4.69 -6.79
CA ALA A 95 0.71 -4.79 -5.40
C ALA A 95 1.03 -3.53 -4.61
N TYR A 96 0.31 -3.32 -3.50
CA TYR A 96 0.68 -2.33 -2.50
C TYR A 96 0.88 -2.97 -1.13
N TYR A 97 1.69 -2.31 -0.31
CA TYR A 97 2.04 -2.76 1.02
C TYR A 97 1.27 -1.96 2.07
N VAL A 98 0.78 -2.66 3.08
CA VAL A 98 0.09 -2.08 4.23
C VAL A 98 0.92 -2.35 5.46
N ILE A 99 1.27 -1.29 6.18
CA ILE A 99 1.99 -1.39 7.46
C ILE A 99 1.16 -0.78 8.59
N PRO A 100 1.44 -1.13 9.86
CA PRO A 100 0.78 -0.50 10.99
C PRO A 100 1.15 0.98 11.13
N GLY A 101 0.16 1.87 11.14
CA GLY A 101 0.35 3.32 11.30
C GLY A 101 0.35 3.84 12.74
N ASN A 102 0.16 2.98 13.75
CA ASN A 102 0.13 3.40 15.15
C ASN A 102 0.62 2.30 16.10
N GLN A 103 1.22 2.73 17.22
CA GLN A 103 1.70 1.91 18.33
C GLN A 103 2.73 0.83 17.97
N GLY A 104 3.35 0.93 16.78
CA GLY A 104 4.46 0.07 16.38
C GLY A 104 5.75 0.44 17.10
N SER A 105 6.44 -0.53 17.72
CA SER A 105 7.78 -0.30 18.27
C SER A 105 8.79 0.03 17.15
N PRO A 106 9.74 0.96 17.35
CA PRO A 106 10.77 1.25 16.36
C PRO A 106 11.55 0.03 15.89
N THR A 107 11.80 -0.95 16.78
CA THR A 107 12.48 -2.20 16.42
C THR A 107 11.65 -3.04 15.45
N VAL A 108 10.34 -3.11 15.67
CA VAL A 108 9.41 -3.84 14.79
C VAL A 108 9.30 -3.12 13.44
N MET A 109 9.15 -1.79 13.44
CA MET A 109 9.01 -1.02 12.19
C MET A 109 10.27 -1.11 11.33
N ARG A 110 11.47 -1.13 11.93
CA ARG A 110 12.72 -1.41 11.21
C ARG A 110 12.72 -2.79 10.54
N ARG A 111 12.29 -3.83 11.26
CA ARG A 111 12.18 -5.20 10.73
C ARG A 111 11.20 -5.25 9.54
N ILE A 112 10.00 -4.68 9.70
CA ILE A 112 8.98 -4.60 8.64
C ILE A 112 9.53 -3.87 7.41
N GLY A 113 10.19 -2.72 7.60
CA GLY A 113 10.79 -1.97 6.49
C GLY A 113 11.86 -2.78 5.75
N GLN A 114 12.69 -3.55 6.47
CA GLN A 114 13.69 -4.44 5.87
C GLN A 114 13.05 -5.59 5.09
N GLU A 115 11.98 -6.20 5.62
CA GLU A 115 11.23 -7.27 4.94
C GLU A 115 10.60 -6.77 3.62
N ILE A 116 9.93 -5.60 3.66
CA ILE A 116 9.31 -4.99 2.48
C ILE A 116 10.38 -4.57 1.46
N ALA A 117 11.47 -3.95 1.90
CA ALA A 117 12.56 -3.57 1.01
C ALA A 117 13.21 -4.78 0.33
N ALA A 118 13.34 -5.91 1.05
CA ALA A 118 13.83 -7.15 0.47
C ALA A 118 12.85 -7.73 -0.57
N ASP A 119 11.54 -7.67 -0.31
CA ASP A 119 10.51 -8.12 -1.26
C ASP A 119 10.51 -7.27 -2.54
N LEU A 120 10.53 -5.94 -2.40
CA LEU A 120 10.60 -4.99 -3.51
C LEU A 120 11.86 -5.16 -4.37
N LYS A 121 13.02 -5.41 -3.73
CA LYS A 121 14.29 -5.66 -4.44
C LYS A 121 14.26 -6.93 -5.27
N LYS A 122 13.61 -8.01 -4.78
CA LYS A 122 13.48 -9.27 -5.54
C LYS A 122 12.76 -9.04 -6.88
N ASP A 123 11.82 -8.11 -6.89
CA ASP A 123 11.01 -7.78 -8.06
C ASP A 123 11.57 -6.62 -8.90
N ASN A 124 12.79 -6.16 -8.62
CA ASN A 124 13.44 -5.04 -9.31
C ASN A 124 12.58 -3.75 -9.31
N VAL A 125 11.87 -3.49 -8.22
CA VAL A 125 11.18 -2.20 -8.01
C VAL A 125 12.24 -1.13 -7.75
N GLU A 126 12.24 -0.07 -8.56
CA GLU A 126 13.24 1.01 -8.48
C GLU A 126 12.74 2.24 -7.72
N GLY A 127 11.43 2.36 -7.50
CA GLY A 127 10.82 3.48 -6.78
C GLY A 127 9.63 3.08 -5.92
N VAL A 128 9.43 3.78 -4.82
CA VAL A 128 8.28 3.57 -3.92
C VAL A 128 7.64 4.92 -3.60
N LEU A 129 6.34 5.04 -3.86
CA LEU A 129 5.52 6.07 -3.25
C LEU A 129 5.09 5.59 -1.86
N PHE A 130 5.63 6.24 -0.83
CA PHE A 130 5.26 5.98 0.55
C PHE A 130 4.31 7.08 1.02
N VAL A 131 3.07 6.74 1.33
CA VAL A 131 2.05 7.71 1.77
C VAL A 131 1.91 7.66 3.29
N ALA A 132 2.11 8.81 3.92
CA ALA A 132 2.10 8.98 5.37
C ALA A 132 0.67 9.18 5.93
N THR A 133 0.52 8.95 7.24
CA THR A 133 -0.69 9.29 8.02
C THR A 133 -0.84 10.78 8.23
#